data_AF-A0A841GQM3-F1
#
_entry.id   AF-A0A841GQM3-F1
#
_cell.length_a   1.000
_cell.length_b   1.000
_cell.length_c   1.000
_cell.angle_alpha   90.00
_cell.angle_beta   90.00
_cell.angle_gamma   90.00
#
_symmetry.space_group_name_H-M   'P 1'
#
loop_
_entity.id
_entity.type
_entity.pdbx_description
1 polymer ?
#
loop_
_entity_poly.entity_id
_entity_poly.type
_entity_poly.pdbx_seq_one_letter_code
_entity_poly.pdbx_strand_id
1 'polypeptide(L)'
;MDDWIARIRSRDAMVFEDTYHGERPSGSEVIPRLIAEMRSAADLYTRGKFAELLGEMGDASVVPYLIEELSCSDTRLWAVFALHKLGDAAGVRAAAACRIQHPEASRRLDS
;
A
#
# COMPACT_ATOMS: atom_id res chain seq x y z
N MET A 1 -6.59 11.34 -15.43
CA MET A 1 -5.69 10.54 -14.57
C MET A 1 -4.84 11.41 -13.65
N ASP A 2 -4.09 12.39 -14.18
CA ASP A 2 -3.28 13.30 -13.34
C ASP A 2 -4.09 14.03 -12.28
N ASP A 3 -5.28 14.51 -12.65
CA ASP A 3 -6.21 15.16 -11.73
C ASP A 3 -6.65 14.23 -10.59
N TRP A 4 -6.93 12.96 -10.91
CA TRP A 4 -7.30 11.96 -9.90
C TRP A 4 -6.15 11.67 -8.93
N ILE A 5 -4.91 11.55 -9.42
CA ILE A 5 -3.73 11.36 -8.55
C ILE A 5 -3.48 12.59 -7.67
N ALA A 6 -3.67 13.79 -8.21
CA ALA A 6 -3.54 15.01 -7.42
C ALA A 6 -4.57 15.06 -6.28
N ARG A 7 -5.80 14.63 -6.55
CA ARG A 7 -6.90 14.60 -5.57
C ARG A 7 -6.72 13.51 -4.51
N ILE A 8 -6.28 12.30 -4.87
CA ILE A 8 -6.00 11.24 -3.89
C ILE A 8 -4.76 11.54 -3.03
N ARG A 9 -3.93 12.50 -3.44
CA ARG A 9 -2.84 13.06 -2.62
C ARG A 9 -3.29 14.25 -1.77
N SER A 10 -4.52 14.70 -1.91
CA SER A 10 -5.00 15.90 -1.22
C SER A 10 -4.95 15.70 0.29
N ARG A 11 -4.49 16.73 1.00
CA ARG A 11 -4.58 16.81 2.46
C ARG A 11 -5.98 17.19 2.94
N ASP A 12 -6.82 17.70 2.04
CA ASP A 12 -8.22 17.89 2.33
C ASP A 12 -8.89 16.52 2.41
N ALA A 13 -9.35 16.16 3.60
CA ALA A 13 -9.97 14.86 3.87
C ALA A 13 -11.21 14.62 3.00
N MET A 14 -12.00 15.66 2.73
CA MET A 14 -13.19 15.52 1.87
C MET A 14 -12.80 15.17 0.45
N VAL A 15 -11.80 15.87 -0.11
CA VAL A 15 -11.31 15.61 -1.48
C VAL A 15 -10.68 14.22 -1.57
N PHE A 16 -9.93 13.82 -0.55
CA PHE A 16 -9.34 12.48 -0.48
C PHE A 16 -10.42 11.40 -0.47
N GLU A 17 -11.35 11.44 0.48
CA GLU A 17 -12.38 10.42 0.68
C GLU A 17 -13.31 10.30 -0.54
N ASP A 18 -13.75 11.43 -1.10
CA ASP A 18 -14.55 11.48 -2.33
C ASP A 18 -13.82 10.81 -3.50
N THR A 19 -12.52 11.07 -3.64
CA THR A 19 -11.70 10.47 -4.69
C THR A 19 -11.40 8.98 -4.43
N TYR A 20 -11.26 8.60 -3.16
CA TYR A 20 -10.99 7.23 -2.73
C TYR A 20 -12.17 6.29 -3.02
N HIS A 21 -13.39 6.77 -2.74
CA HIS A 21 -14.64 6.02 -2.93
C HIS A 21 -15.28 6.23 -4.31
N GLY A 22 -14.84 7.24 -5.07
CA GLY A 22 -15.33 7.53 -6.41
C GLY A 22 -14.79 6.61 -7.51
N GLU A 23 -14.99 7.02 -8.76
CA GLU A 23 -14.53 6.26 -9.92
C GLU A 23 -13.00 6.21 -10.00
N ARG A 24 -12.47 4.99 -9.99
CA ARG A 24 -11.02 4.73 -10.07
C ARG A 24 -10.60 4.53 -11.53
N PRO A 25 -9.46 5.09 -11.96
CA PRO A 25 -8.88 4.77 -13.26
C PRO A 25 -8.50 3.29 -13.35
N SER A 26 -8.37 2.77 -14.56
CA SER A 26 -7.92 1.38 -14.80
C SER A 26 -6.58 1.12 -14.10
N GLY A 27 -6.53 0.02 -13.33
CA GLY A 27 -5.37 -0.40 -12.54
C GLY A 27 -4.06 -0.37 -13.33
N SER A 28 -4.09 -0.87 -14.57
CA SER A 28 -2.91 -0.99 -15.44
C SER A 28 -2.11 0.31 -15.68
N GLU A 29 -2.77 1.48 -15.65
CA GLU A 29 -2.11 2.77 -15.87
C GLU A 29 -1.83 3.52 -14.57
N VAL A 30 -2.68 3.33 -13.55
CA VAL A 30 -2.62 4.09 -12.29
C VAL A 30 -1.66 3.45 -11.27
N ILE A 31 -1.51 2.12 -11.28
CA ILE A 31 -0.70 1.38 -10.30
C ILE A 31 0.77 1.81 -10.27
N PRO A 32 1.48 1.90 -11.42
CA PRO A 32 2.89 2.32 -11.40
C PRO A 32 3.08 3.71 -10.80
N ARG A 33 2.09 4.59 -10.99
CA ARG A 33 2.13 5.94 -10.43
C ARG A 33 1.84 5.96 -8.94
N LEU A 34 0.86 5.19 -8.46
CA LEU A 34 0.57 5.06 -7.03
C LEU A 34 1.75 4.47 -6.26
N ILE A 35 2.48 3.51 -6.86
CA ILE A 35 3.73 3.00 -6.29
C ILE A 35 4.78 4.09 -6.17
N ALA A 36 4.94 4.93 -7.21
CA ALA A 36 5.88 6.05 -7.18
C ALA A 36 5.50 7.09 -6.11
N GLU A 37 4.21 7.45 -6.01
CA GLU A 37 3.70 8.35 -4.99
C GLU A 37 3.91 7.79 -3.58
N MET A 38 3.59 6.51 -3.35
CA MET A 38 3.83 5.81 -2.08
C MET A 38 5.31 5.90 -1.66
N ARG A 39 6.25 5.62 -2.57
CA ARG A 39 7.70 5.69 -2.27
C ARG A 39 8.18 7.11 -2.03
N SER A 40 7.57 8.10 -2.65
CA SER A 40 7.90 9.52 -2.47
C SER A 40 7.25 10.15 -1.22
N ALA A 41 6.27 9.46 -0.62
CA ALA A 41 5.51 9.98 0.50
C ALA A 41 6.38 10.12 1.75
N ALA A 42 6.60 11.38 2.15
CA ALA A 42 7.37 11.70 3.34
C ALA A 42 6.65 11.29 4.63
N ASP A 43 5.32 11.34 4.66
CA ASP A 43 4.52 10.97 5.83
C ASP A 43 3.98 9.54 5.75
N LEU A 44 4.04 8.86 6.89
CA LEU A 44 3.69 7.45 7.04
C LEU A 44 2.20 7.19 6.80
N TYR A 45 1.35 8.18 7.08
CA TYR A 45 -0.09 8.10 6.90
C TYR A 45 -0.48 8.09 5.41
N THR A 46 0.04 9.03 4.63
CA THR A 46 -0.11 9.06 3.17
C THR A 46 0.43 7.78 2.54
N ARG A 47 1.59 7.30 3.00
CA ARG A 47 2.16 6.04 2.51
C ARG A 47 1.25 4.85 2.79
N GLY A 48 0.70 4.77 3.99
CA GLY A 48 -0.27 3.75 4.38
C GLY A 48 -1.53 3.77 3.50
N LYS A 49 -2.11 4.95 3.27
CA LYS A 49 -3.26 5.14 2.37
C LYS A 49 -3.00 4.62 0.97
N PHE A 50 -1.83 4.93 0.40
CA PHE A 50 -1.45 4.41 -0.90
C PHE A 50 -1.28 2.88 -0.89
N ALA A 51 -0.68 2.32 0.16
CA ALA A 51 -0.57 0.87 0.31
C ALA A 51 -1.94 0.19 0.34
N GLU A 52 -2.89 0.70 1.15
CA GLU A 52 -4.26 0.16 1.20
C GLU A 52 -4.96 0.25 -0.16
N LEU A 53 -4.89 1.40 -0.81
CA LEU A 53 -5.49 1.63 -2.12
C LEU A 53 -4.94 0.65 -3.18
N LEU A 54 -3.63 0.43 -3.20
CA LEU A 54 -2.99 -0.56 -4.07
C LEU A 54 -3.48 -1.98 -3.77
N GLY A 55 -3.68 -2.30 -2.49
CA GLY A 55 -4.23 -3.58 -2.07
C GLY A 55 -5.68 -3.80 -2.50
N GLU A 56 -6.50 -2.76 -2.46
CA GLU A 56 -7.89 -2.80 -2.95
C GLU A 56 -8.00 -2.91 -4.46
N MET A 57 -7.01 -2.42 -5.20
CA MET A 57 -6.99 -2.54 -6.67
C MET A 57 -6.79 -3.98 -7.14
N GLY A 58 -6.33 -4.89 -6.27
CA GLY A 58 -6.29 -6.33 -6.58
C GLY A 58 -5.18 -6.76 -7.54
N ASP A 59 -4.25 -5.88 -7.88
CA ASP A 59 -3.19 -6.19 -8.84
C ASP A 59 -1.96 -6.79 -8.14
N ALA A 60 -1.60 -8.01 -8.50
CA ALA A 60 -0.49 -8.73 -7.89
C ALA A 60 0.90 -8.09 -8.16
N SER A 61 1.04 -7.20 -9.14
CA SER A 61 2.29 -6.48 -9.41
C SER A 61 2.74 -5.59 -8.25
N VAL A 62 1.83 -5.24 -7.32
CA VAL A 62 2.11 -4.37 -6.17
C VAL A 62 2.74 -5.15 -4.99
N VAL A 63 2.62 -6.48 -4.98
CA VAL A 63 3.11 -7.37 -3.91
C VAL A 63 4.56 -7.11 -3.49
N PRO A 64 5.56 -7.04 -4.39
CA PRO A 64 6.95 -6.78 -3.97
C PRO A 64 7.10 -5.45 -3.23
N TYR A 65 6.37 -4.42 -3.63
CA TYR A 65 6.40 -3.09 -3.00
C TYR A 65 5.77 -3.12 -1.62
N LEU A 66 4.64 -3.82 -1.45
CA LEU A 66 4.02 -3.98 -0.13
C LEU A 66 4.89 -4.82 0.82
N ILE A 67 5.67 -5.77 0.31
CA ILE A 67 6.62 -6.56 1.12
C ILE A 67 7.74 -5.68 1.67
N GLU A 68 8.26 -4.74 0.89
CA GLU A 68 9.26 -3.77 1.38
C GLU A 68 8.70 -2.95 2.56
N GLU A 69 7.44 -2.52 2.47
CA GLU A 69 6.76 -1.76 3.53
C GLU A 69 6.53 -2.57 4.82
N LEU A 70 6.54 -3.91 4.78
CA LEU A 70 6.48 -4.74 6.00
C LEU A 70 7.70 -4.54 6.92
N SER A 71 8.81 -4.06 6.37
CA SER A 71 10.05 -3.82 7.12
C SER A 71 10.00 -2.52 7.94
N CYS A 72 9.09 -1.60 7.62
CA CYS A 72 8.91 -0.35 8.36
C CYS A 72 7.79 -0.52 9.40
N SER A 73 8.09 -0.31 10.68
CA SER A 73 7.15 -0.58 11.79
C SER A 73 5.81 0.15 11.66
N ASP A 74 5.85 1.38 11.14
CA ASP A 74 4.68 2.25 11.05
C ASP A 74 3.79 1.94 9.84
N THR A 75 4.37 1.44 8.74
CA THR A 75 3.61 1.10 7.52
C THR A 75 3.31 -0.40 7.42
N ARG A 76 3.89 -1.22 8.30
CA ARG A 76 3.66 -2.67 8.38
C ARG A 76 2.20 -3.05 8.48
N LEU A 77 1.40 -2.38 9.30
CA LEU A 77 -0.02 -2.71 9.43
C LEU A 77 -0.75 -2.49 8.10
N TRP A 78 -0.55 -1.35 7.47
CA TRP A 78 -1.12 -1.01 6.16
C TRP A 78 -0.69 -1.99 5.08
N ALA A 79 0.58 -2.37 5.07
CA ALA A 79 1.11 -3.37 4.15
C ALA A 79 0.47 -4.75 4.36
N VAL A 80 0.28 -5.20 5.61
CA VAL A 80 -0.44 -6.44 5.92
C VAL A 80 -1.89 -6.37 5.45
N PHE A 81 -2.58 -5.26 5.72
CA PHE A 81 -3.97 -5.05 5.27
C PHE A 81 -4.06 -5.08 3.74
N ALA A 82 -3.18 -4.36 3.04
CA ALA A 82 -3.14 -4.33 1.59
C ALA A 82 -2.88 -5.71 0.99
N LEU A 83 -1.90 -6.45 1.52
CA LEU A 83 -1.60 -7.83 1.09
C LEU A 83 -2.75 -8.80 1.36
N HIS A 84 -3.54 -8.57 2.42
CA HIS A 84 -4.75 -9.34 2.69
C HIS A 84 -5.86 -9.01 1.68
N LYS A 85 -6.07 -7.73 1.36
CA LYS A 85 -7.07 -7.28 0.38
C LYS A 85 -6.79 -7.75 -1.06
N LEU A 86 -5.51 -7.91 -1.43
CA LEU A 86 -5.11 -8.49 -2.72
C LEU A 86 -5.57 -9.95 -2.90
N GLY A 87 -5.88 -10.65 -1.81
CA GLY A 87 -6.65 -11.89 -1.82
C GLY A 87 -6.31 -12.92 -2.90
N ASP A 88 -5.19 -13.63 -2.80
CA ASP A 88 -5.08 -15.02 -3.30
C ASP A 88 -3.82 -15.71 -2.79
N ALA A 89 -3.75 -16.05 -1.49
CA ALA A 89 -2.69 -16.87 -0.88
C ALA A 89 -1.21 -16.43 -1.08
N ALA A 90 -0.90 -15.49 -1.95
CA ALA A 90 0.40 -15.02 -2.37
C ALA A 90 0.81 -13.86 -1.47
N GLY A 91 -0.11 -12.95 -1.14
CA GLY A 91 0.15 -11.91 -0.13
C GLY A 91 0.45 -12.51 1.25
N VAL A 92 -0.30 -13.53 1.66
CA VAL A 92 -0.08 -14.26 2.92
C VAL A 92 1.20 -15.11 2.88
N ARG A 93 1.45 -15.85 1.80
CA ARG A 93 2.69 -16.63 1.65
C ARG A 93 3.93 -15.73 1.55
N ALA A 94 3.84 -14.60 0.86
CA ALA A 94 4.95 -13.68 0.70
C ALA A 94 5.22 -12.87 1.98
N ALA A 95 4.19 -12.46 2.72
CA ALA A 95 4.36 -11.91 4.07
C ALA A 95 4.98 -12.96 5.03
N ALA A 96 4.52 -14.21 4.98
CA ALA A 96 5.07 -15.30 5.77
C ALA A 96 6.52 -15.67 5.38
N ALA A 97 6.86 -15.59 4.09
CA ALA A 97 8.21 -15.85 3.58
C ALA A 97 9.18 -14.70 3.87
N CYS A 98 8.73 -13.44 3.79
CA CYS A 98 9.52 -12.28 4.19
C CYS A 98 9.90 -12.35 5.67
N ARG A 99 8.96 -12.77 6.54
CA ARG A 99 9.23 -13.02 7.97
C ARG A 99 10.37 -14.02 8.22
N ILE A 100 10.60 -14.97 7.31
CA ILE A 100 11.68 -15.97 7.42
C ILE A 100 13.02 -15.39 6.91
N GLN A 101 13.01 -14.55 5.88
CA GLN A 101 14.21 -13.96 5.29
C GLN A 101 14.71 -12.69 6.04
N HIS A 102 13.81 -11.99 6.73
CA HIS A 102 14.11 -10.81 7.55
C HIS A 102 13.62 -11.00 9.01
N PRO A 103 14.30 -11.85 9.82
CA PRO A 103 13.88 -12.16 11.19
C PRO A 103 13.87 -10.95 12.14
N GLU A 104 14.49 -9.83 11.76
CA GLU A 104 14.49 -8.58 12.53
C GLU A 104 13.16 -7.82 12.49
N ALA A 105 12.34 -8.01 11.45
CA ALA A 105 11.03 -7.35 11.33
C ALA A 105 10.04 -7.81 12.42
N SER A 106 10.27 -9.01 12.99
CA SER A 106 9.45 -9.59 14.08
C SER A 106 9.85 -9.09 15.47
N ARG A 107 11.12 -8.71 15.72
CA ARG A 107 11.60 -8.38 17.08
C ARG A 107 11.08 -7.06 17.64
N ARG A 108 10.57 -6.15 16.80
CA ARG A 108 10.02 -4.86 17.22
C ARG A 108 8.52 -4.87 17.54
N LEU A 109 7.86 -6.04 17.51
CA LEU A 109 6.44 -6.18 17.85
C LEU A 109 6.19 -6.58 19.30
N ASP A 110 7.21 -7.12 19.97
CA ASP A 110 7.09 -7.72 21.29
C ASP A 110 7.77 -6.88 22.41
N SER A 111 8.01 -5.59 22.15
CA SER A 111 8.66 -4.63 23.07
C SER A 111 7.85 -3.37 23.26
#